data_AF-A0A250VUB7-F1
#
_entry.id   AF-A0A250VUB7-F1
#
_cell.length_a   1.000
_cell.length_b   1.000
_cell.length_c   1.000
_cell.angle_alpha   90.00
_cell.angle_beta   90.00
_cell.angle_gamma   90.00
#
_symmetry.space_group_name_H-M   'P 1'
#
loop_
_entity.id
_entity.type
_entity.pdbx_description
1 polymer ?
#
loop_
_entity_poly.entity_id
_entity_poly.type
_entity_poly.pdbx_seq_one_letter_code
_entity_poly.pdbx_strand_id
1 'polypeptide(L)'
;MAHAPWNAKFEDVLRQGLPGLGKDKEPAADIPMEAYGLDSMALIGIVSALESAFRVSLAGQIVVPVHALTAGHLWGILSAALAPAWDESRPAAAARRTRDLGPWAVA
;
A
#
# COMPACT_ATOMS: atom_id res chain seq x y z
N MET A 1 -9.64 24.07 -9.36
CA MET A 1 -10.05 22.69 -9.07
C MET A 1 -8.76 21.88 -9.06
N ALA A 2 -8.29 21.50 -7.88
CA ALA A 2 -7.05 20.76 -7.76
C ALA A 2 -7.36 19.32 -8.15
N HIS A 3 -6.96 18.92 -9.36
CA HIS A 3 -7.00 17.52 -9.78
C HIS A 3 -6.18 16.73 -8.76
N ALA A 4 -6.86 15.92 -7.96
CA ALA A 4 -6.17 15.19 -6.93
C ALA A 4 -5.14 14.23 -7.57
N PRO A 5 -3.94 14.07 -6.99
CA PRO A 5 -2.84 13.33 -7.62
C PRO A 5 -3.03 11.80 -7.57
N TRP A 6 -4.24 11.31 -7.30
CA TRP A 6 -4.53 9.88 -7.10
C TRP A 6 -5.35 9.25 -8.22
N ASN A 7 -5.21 7.93 -8.37
CA ASN A 7 -5.91 7.16 -9.40
C ASN A 7 -7.39 6.92 -9.06
N ALA A 8 -8.24 6.76 -10.09
CA ALA A 8 -9.66 6.48 -9.94
C ALA A 8 -9.96 5.24 -9.07
N LYS A 9 -9.11 4.20 -9.11
CA LYS A 9 -9.23 3.01 -8.25
C LYS A 9 -9.10 3.34 -6.76
N PHE A 10 -8.19 4.25 -6.42
CA PHE A 10 -8.00 4.66 -5.03
C PHE A 10 -9.20 5.45 -4.54
N GLU A 11 -9.70 6.35 -5.37
CA GLU A 11 -10.91 7.11 -5.07
C GLU A 11 -12.14 6.20 -4.88
N ASP A 12 -12.31 5.17 -5.72
CA ASP A 12 -13.42 4.22 -5.58
C ASP A 12 -13.37 3.50 -4.23
N VAL A 13 -12.20 3.02 -3.82
CA VAL A 13 -12.00 2.37 -2.52
C VAL A 13 -12.29 3.34 -1.36
N LEU A 14 -11.85 4.60 -1.46
CA LEU A 14 -12.17 5.62 -0.47
C LEU A 14 -13.67 5.89 -0.38
N ARG A 15 -14.37 5.99 -1.51
CA ARG A 15 -15.83 6.21 -1.55
C ARG A 15 -16.61 5.03 -0.99
N GLN A 16 -16.11 3.80 -1.14
CA GLN A 16 -16.70 2.61 -0.54
C GLN A 16 -16.53 2.59 0.99
N GLY A 17 -15.37 3.04 1.48
CA GLY A 17 -15.06 3.05 2.92
C GLY A 17 -15.54 4.29 3.68
N LEU A 18 -15.81 5.41 2.99
CA LEU A 18 -16.23 6.68 3.59
C LEU A 18 -17.67 7.05 3.18
N PRO A 19 -18.68 6.68 3.97
CA PRO A 19 -20.07 7.02 3.67
C PRO A 19 -20.31 8.54 3.67
N GLY A 20 -19.53 9.31 4.44
CA GLY A 20 -19.65 10.77 4.52
C GLY A 20 -19.01 11.53 3.35
N LEU A 21 -18.24 10.86 2.49
CA LEU A 21 -17.60 11.51 1.35
C LEU A 21 -18.61 11.93 0.27
N GLY A 22 -19.78 11.30 0.21
CA GLY A 22 -20.81 11.59 -0.79
C GLY A 22 -20.36 11.23 -2.22
N LYS A 23 -21.32 11.04 -3.13
CA LYS A 23 -20.99 10.66 -4.53
C LYS A 23 -20.48 11.83 -5.39
N ASP A 24 -20.74 13.06 -4.97
CA ASP A 24 -20.47 14.27 -5.76
C ASP A 24 -19.37 15.18 -5.18
N LYS A 25 -18.79 14.84 -4.01
CA LYS A 25 -17.65 15.61 -3.48
C LYS A 25 -16.34 14.91 -3.80
N GLU A 26 -15.37 15.70 -4.24
CA GLU A 26 -13.98 15.27 -4.30
C GLU A 26 -13.40 15.22 -2.87
N PRO A 27 -12.71 14.14 -2.48
CA PRO A 27 -11.98 14.10 -1.23
C PRO A 27 -10.91 15.19 -1.24
N ALA A 28 -10.91 16.04 -0.22
CA ALA A 28 -9.83 17.01 -0.06
C ALA A 28 -8.60 16.31 0.53
N ALA A 29 -7.45 16.49 -0.12
CA ALA A 29 -6.21 15.80 0.25
C ALA A 29 -5.71 16.17 1.66
N ASP A 30 -6.02 17.37 2.11
CA ASP A 30 -5.58 17.93 3.40
C ASP A 30 -6.61 17.78 4.52
N ILE A 31 -7.81 17.27 4.21
CA ILE A 31 -8.87 17.12 5.21
C ILE A 31 -8.73 15.76 5.90
N PRO A 32 -8.79 15.73 7.24
CA PRO A 32 -8.84 14.48 7.99
C PRO A 32 -10.01 13.61 7.55
N MET A 33 -9.73 12.35 7.23
CA MET A 33 -10.74 11.41 6.76
C MET A 33 -11.80 11.11 7.83
N GLU A 34 -11.49 11.32 9.10
CA GLU A 34 -12.44 11.25 10.22
C GLU A 34 -13.64 12.19 9.99
N ALA A 35 -13.43 13.37 9.38
CA ALA A 35 -14.50 14.30 9.03
C ALA A 35 -15.51 13.72 8.02
N TYR A 36 -15.13 12.66 7.29
CA TYR A 36 -15.98 11.93 6.35
C TYR A 36 -16.50 10.59 6.93
N GLY A 37 -16.29 10.34 8.23
CA GLY A 37 -16.71 9.12 8.91
C GLY A 37 -15.69 7.98 8.85
N LEU A 38 -14.40 8.29 8.76
CA LEU A 38 -13.36 7.27 8.93
C LEU A 38 -13.23 6.86 10.40
N ASP A 39 -13.59 5.62 10.70
CA ASP A 39 -13.32 4.95 11.97
C ASP A 39 -12.18 3.93 11.85
N SER A 40 -11.66 3.42 12.97
CA SER A 40 -10.61 2.37 12.98
C SER A 40 -10.98 1.12 12.15
N MET A 41 -12.25 0.71 12.18
CA MET A 41 -12.74 -0.41 11.38
C MET A 41 -12.84 -0.07 9.90
N ALA A 42 -13.30 1.15 9.57
CA ALA A 42 -13.36 1.63 8.19
C ALA A 42 -11.95 1.75 7.59
N LEU A 43 -10.97 2.20 8.39
CA LEU A 43 -9.57 2.22 8.00
C LEU A 43 -9.05 0.82 7.65
N ILE A 44 -9.27 -0.18 8.51
CA ILE A 44 -8.86 -1.57 8.22
C ILE A 44 -9.48 -2.06 6.91
N GLY A 45 -10.76 -1.77 6.67
CA GLY A 45 -11.45 -2.13 5.44
C GLY A 45 -10.85 -1.44 4.20
N ILE A 46 -10.60 -0.14 4.27
CA ILE A 46 -9.96 0.64 3.20
C ILE A 46 -8.56 0.10 2.91
N VAL A 47 -7.76 -0.14 3.94
CA VAL A 47 -6.39 -0.65 3.81
C VAL A 47 -6.41 -2.03 3.15
N SER A 48 -7.25 -2.94 3.63
CA SER A 48 -7.37 -4.28 3.04
C SER A 48 -7.85 -4.24 1.58
N ALA A 49 -8.78 -3.34 1.26
CA ALA A 49 -9.24 -3.14 -0.11
C ALA A 49 -8.14 -2.57 -1.01
N LEU A 50 -7.34 -1.62 -0.52
CA LEU A 50 -6.17 -1.08 -1.25
C LEU A 50 -5.09 -2.14 -1.46
N GLU A 51 -4.73 -2.88 -0.42
CA GLU A 51 -3.77 -4.00 -0.51
C GLU A 51 -4.21 -5.03 -1.55
N SER A 52 -5.50 -5.38 -1.56
CA SER A 52 -6.05 -6.30 -2.56
C SER A 52 -6.05 -5.69 -3.97
N ALA A 53 -6.50 -4.44 -4.13
CA ALA A 53 -6.62 -3.78 -5.43
C ALA A 53 -5.26 -3.48 -6.10
N PHE A 54 -4.25 -3.16 -5.29
CA PHE A 54 -2.92 -2.78 -5.75
C PHE A 54 -1.87 -3.88 -5.54
N ARG A 55 -2.23 -5.01 -4.92
CA ARG A 55 -1.34 -6.15 -4.61
C ARG A 55 -0.10 -5.73 -3.80
N VAL A 56 -0.29 -4.84 -2.84
CA VAL A 56 0.76 -4.32 -1.93
C VAL A 56 0.46 -4.70 -0.48
N SER A 57 1.44 -4.59 0.40
CA SER A 57 1.28 -4.73 1.86
C SER A 57 1.45 -3.35 2.51
N LEU A 58 0.39 -2.81 3.07
CA LEU A 58 0.34 -1.54 3.79
C LEU A 58 0.25 -1.76 5.31
N ALA A 59 -0.02 -3.00 5.74
CA ALA A 59 0.00 -3.41 7.14
C ALA A 59 1.32 -2.99 7.82
N GLY A 60 1.20 -2.21 8.89
CA GLY A 60 2.35 -1.69 9.65
C GLY A 60 3.06 -0.48 9.05
N GLN A 61 2.70 -0.04 7.83
CA GLN A 61 3.22 1.21 7.24
C GLN A 61 2.41 2.43 7.69
N ILE A 62 1.16 2.21 8.09
CA ILE A 62 0.28 3.26 8.60
C ILE A 62 0.54 3.43 10.10
N VAL A 63 1.44 4.35 10.42
CA VAL A 63 1.79 4.73 11.80
C VAL A 63 1.04 6.00 12.23
N VAL A 64 0.28 6.60 11.32
CA VAL A 64 -0.45 7.84 11.55
C VAL A 64 -1.77 7.54 12.28
N PRO A 65 -2.13 8.33 13.32
CA PRO A 65 -3.41 8.17 13.99
C PRO A 65 -4.60 8.41 13.05
N VAL A 66 -5.66 7.62 13.20
CA VAL A 66 -6.90 7.67 12.38
C VAL A 66 -7.46 9.09 12.25
N HIS A 67 -7.50 9.84 13.35
CA HIS A 67 -8.03 11.21 13.41
C HIS A 67 -7.23 12.24 12.61
N ALA A 68 -5.95 11.97 12.33
CA ALA A 68 -5.07 12.84 11.54
C ALA A 68 -4.78 12.27 10.14
N LEU A 69 -5.35 11.11 9.82
CA LEU A 69 -5.12 10.46 8.54
C LEU A 69 -5.90 11.22 7.45
N THR A 70 -5.17 11.67 6.44
CA THR A 70 -5.74 12.36 5.28
C THR A 70 -5.61 11.49 4.03
N ALA A 71 -6.41 11.77 3.01
CA ALA A 71 -6.32 11.06 1.73
C ALA A 71 -4.93 11.22 1.09
N GLY A 72 -4.29 12.39 1.26
CA GLY A 72 -2.92 12.64 0.81
C GLY A 72 -1.88 11.75 1.49
N HIS A 73 -1.98 11.56 2.81
CA HIS A 73 -1.09 10.65 3.55
C HIS A 73 -1.24 9.21 3.07
N LEU A 74 -2.47 8.72 2.93
CA LEU A 74 -2.72 7.35 2.49
C LEU A 74 -2.23 7.10 1.06
N TRP A 75 -2.45 8.06 0.16
CA TRP A 75 -1.92 8.00 -1.20
C TRP A 75 -0.39 8.04 -1.25
N GLY A 76 0.24 8.83 -0.39
CA GLY A 76 1.70 8.89 -0.27
C GLY A 76 2.30 7.54 0.15
N ILE A 77 1.73 6.90 1.17
CA ILE A 77 2.15 5.57 1.63
C ILE A 77 1.95 4.53 0.53
N LEU A 78 0.78 4.54 -0.14
CA LEU A 78 0.49 3.63 -1.25
C LEU A 78 1.45 3.84 -2.43
N SER A 79 1.74 5.09 -2.78
CA SER A 79 2.68 5.42 -3.86
C SER A 79 4.10 4.97 -3.54
N ALA A 80 4.53 5.06 -2.27
CA ALA A 80 5.81 4.54 -1.83
C ALA A 80 5.87 3.01 -1.89
N ALA A 81 4.78 2.32 -1.55
CA ALA A 81 4.68 0.86 -1.66
C ALA A 81 4.58 0.37 -3.12
N LEU A 82 4.01 1.19 -4.01
CA LEU A 82 3.93 0.93 -5.45
C LEU A 82 5.21 1.27 -6.21
N ALA A 83 6.03 2.19 -5.67
CA ALA A 83 7.35 2.42 -6.20
C ALA A 83 8.08 1.06 -6.16
N PRO A 84 8.69 0.63 -7.27
CA PRO A 84 9.36 -0.66 -7.30
C PRO A 84 10.35 -0.68 -6.14
N ALA A 85 10.22 -1.69 -5.27
CA ALA A 85 11.18 -2.01 -4.24
C ALA A 85 12.50 -2.41 -4.91
N TRP A 86 13.19 -1.46 -5.53
CA TRP A 86 14.56 -1.59 -5.96
C TRP A 86 15.43 -1.56 -4.71
N ASP A 87 15.42 -2.67 -3.96
CA ASP A 87 16.63 -3.29 -3.41
C ASP A 87 16.42 -4.72 -2.83
N GLU A 88 15.33 -5.46 -3.10
CA GLU A 88 15.16 -6.82 -2.52
C GLU A 88 15.41 -7.97 -3.50
N SER A 89 16.16 -7.70 -4.57
CA SER A 89 16.68 -8.74 -5.46
C SER A 89 18.16 -8.52 -5.75
N ARG A 90 18.99 -8.73 -4.72
CA ARG A 90 20.26 -9.41 -4.98
C ARG A 90 19.93 -10.90 -5.20
N PRO A 91 20.26 -11.47 -6.36
CA PRO A 91 19.74 -12.77 -6.76
C PRO A 91 20.33 -13.88 -5.88
N ALA A 92 19.49 -14.70 -5.26
CA ALA A 92 19.86 -16.06 -4.83
C ALA A 92 19.95 -16.98 -6.06
N ALA A 93 20.72 -16.57 -7.07
CA ALA A 93 21.14 -17.40 -8.18
C ALA A 93 22.37 -18.22 -7.74
N ALA A 94 22.14 -19.24 -6.91
CA ALA A 94 23.04 -20.37 -6.77
C ALA A 94 22.26 -21.59 -6.27
N ALA A 95 21.26 -22.00 -7.04
CA ALA A 95 20.98 -23.42 -7.18
C ALA A 95 22.21 -24.09 -7.78
N ARG A 96 23.22 -24.40 -6.96
CA ARG A 96 24.21 -25.42 -7.28
C ARG A 96 23.82 -26.66 -6.50
N ARG A 97 22.95 -27.47 -7.11
CA ARG A 97 22.96 -28.91 -6.85
C ARG A 97 24.40 -29.37 -7.03
N THR A 98 25.05 -29.71 -5.93
CA THR A 98 26.24 -30.56 -5.98
C THR A 98 26.05 -31.59 -4.88
N ARG A 99 25.15 -32.53 -5.15
CA ARG A 99 25.26 -33.87 -4.62
C ARG A 99 26.02 -34.66 -5.69
N ASP A 100 27.01 -35.40 -5.22
CA ASP A 100 27.74 -36.50 -5.88
C ASP A 100 29.05 -36.21 -6.65
N LEU A 101 30.14 -36.54 -5.94
CA LEU A 101 31.23 -37.48 -6.28
C LEU A 101 32.31 -37.12 -7.34
N GLY A 102 33.56 -37.11 -6.87
CA GLY A 102 34.78 -37.32 -7.65
C GLY A 102 36.03 -37.38 -6.74
N PRO A 103 36.76 -38.51 -6.65
CA PRO A 103 37.90 -38.67 -5.75
C PRO A 103 39.21 -38.25 -6.42
N TRP A 104 39.90 -37.23 -5.91
CA TRP A 104 41.26 -36.92 -6.38
C TRP A 104 42.17 -36.33 -5.28
N ALA A 105 42.06 -36.82 -4.05
CA ALA A 105 43.07 -36.50 -3.04
C ALA A 105 44.24 -37.50 -3.11
N VAL A 106 45.18 -37.31 -4.05
CA VAL A 106 46.58 -37.78 -3.97
C VAL A 106 47.49 -36.84 -4.76
N ALA A 107 48.45 -36.21 -4.06
CA ALA A 107 49.85 -36.08 -4.44
C ALA A 107 50.66 -35.67 -3.21
#